data_AF-A0A3C0GJ22-F1
#
_entry.id   AF-A0A3C0GJ22-F1
#
_cell.length_a   1.000
_cell.length_b   1.000
_cell.length_c   1.000
_cell.angle_alpha   90.00
_cell.angle_beta   90.00
_cell.angle_gamma   90.00
#
_symmetry.space_group_name_H-M   'P 1'
#
loop_
_entity.id
_entity.type
_entity.pdbx_description
1 polymer ?
#
loop_
_entity_poly.entity_id
_entity_poly.type
_entity_poly.pdbx_seq_one_letter_code
_entity_poly.pdbx_strand_id
1 'polypeptide(L)'
;MKSNLSIRKSWLLAISAVFFIISCSDETTVFENPEDNLVNETDQSKLLNSVSFDEAGVLDIYEDPSASAKRYNTTGKAEPAGDYPLTLVAQIDPPTFTNGENLAATHVALDGDYGYVSYNTVGQDYVGAIDVVNISDPNNPRVTSRVYYTNADLNSIAYDNGYIYVAGGVDSEQSVTATANSLVAKIAVSGGRINTSNISYGFQEGFNATDVRIVN
;
A
#
# COMPACT_ATOMS: atom_id res chain seq x y z
N MET A 1 6.35 71.12 0.65
CA MET A 1 5.96 69.90 1.41
C MET A 1 5.13 68.96 0.52
N LYS A 2 5.81 68.20 -0.34
CA LYS A 2 5.37 67.01 -1.10
C LYS A 2 6.69 66.21 -1.19
N SER A 3 6.83 64.91 -0.97
CA SER A 3 5.96 63.78 -1.24
C SER A 3 6.55 62.50 -0.60
N ASN A 4 6.84 62.48 0.70
CA ASN A 4 7.37 61.25 1.34
C ASN A 4 6.32 60.16 1.59
N LEU A 5 5.03 60.46 1.39
CA LEU A 5 3.93 59.52 1.63
C LEU A 5 3.64 58.60 0.43
N SER A 6 4.00 59.01 -0.79
CA SER A 6 3.78 58.21 -2.01
C SER A 6 4.81 57.07 -2.14
N ILE A 7 6.06 57.35 -1.78
CA ILE A 7 7.19 56.41 -1.92
C ILE A 7 7.00 55.19 -0.99
N ARG A 8 6.47 55.40 0.22
CA ARG A 8 6.15 54.32 1.18
C ARG A 8 5.00 53.42 0.72
N LYS A 9 3.99 53.95 0.03
CA LYS A 9 2.87 53.16 -0.52
C LYS A 9 3.30 52.31 -1.72
N SER A 10 4.18 52.85 -2.57
CA SER A 10 4.75 52.10 -3.70
C SER A 10 5.65 50.94 -3.26
N TRP A 11 6.39 51.09 -2.16
CA TRP A 11 7.18 49.99 -1.59
C TRP A 11 6.33 48.90 -0.92
N LEU A 12 5.25 49.27 -0.24
CA LEU A 12 4.32 48.28 0.35
C LEU A 12 3.57 47.45 -0.72
N LEU A 13 3.22 48.07 -1.85
CA LEU A 13 2.64 47.37 -3.00
C LEU A 13 3.66 46.45 -3.70
N ALA A 14 4.93 46.86 -3.80
CA ALA A 14 5.99 46.04 -4.39
C ALA A 14 6.32 44.81 -3.52
N ILE A 15 6.33 44.95 -2.18
CA ILE A 15 6.55 43.83 -1.26
C ILE A 15 5.39 42.82 -1.31
N SER A 16 4.14 43.30 -1.40
CA SER A 16 2.97 42.41 -1.54
C SER A 16 2.96 41.64 -2.87
N ALA A 17 3.53 42.19 -3.95
CA ALA A 17 3.63 41.50 -5.24
C ALA A 17 4.70 40.40 -5.25
N VAL A 18 5.73 40.51 -4.40
CA VAL A 18 6.79 39.49 -4.25
C VAL A 18 6.29 38.28 -3.44
N PHE A 19 5.28 38.44 -2.57
CA PHE A 19 4.69 37.31 -1.84
C PHE A 19 3.82 36.39 -2.71
N PHE A 20 3.35 36.83 -3.89
CA PHE A 20 2.54 35.99 -4.79
C PHE A 20 3.37 35.05 -5.69
N ILE A 21 4.68 35.27 -5.82
CA ILE A 21 5.58 34.44 -6.63
C ILE A 21 6.29 33.34 -5.82
N ILE A 22 6.07 33.29 -4.51
CA ILE A 22 6.47 32.16 -3.64
C ILE A 22 5.23 31.32 -3.30
N SER A 23 4.38 31.06 -4.29
CA SER A 23 3.47 29.94 -4.21
C SER A 23 4.30 28.71 -4.54
N CYS A 24 4.70 27.93 -3.52
CA CYS A 24 5.27 26.59 -3.74
C CYS A 24 4.26 25.80 -4.57
N SER A 25 4.54 25.57 -5.84
CA SER A 25 3.98 24.42 -6.55
C SER A 25 4.80 23.23 -6.11
N ASP A 26 4.32 22.50 -5.09
CA ASP A 26 4.83 21.16 -4.79
C ASP A 26 4.52 20.28 -5.99
N GLU A 27 5.48 20.15 -6.89
CA GLU A 27 5.39 19.24 -8.03
C GLU A 27 6.18 17.98 -7.67
N THR A 28 5.50 16.84 -7.71
CA THR A 28 6.13 15.53 -7.51
C THR A 28 7.05 15.25 -8.69
N THR A 29 8.34 15.09 -8.43
CA THR A 29 9.30 14.66 -9.46
C THR A 29 9.10 13.17 -9.73
N VAL A 30 8.97 12.81 -11.02
CA VAL A 30 8.73 11.42 -11.46
C VAL A 30 9.99 10.84 -12.09
N PHE A 31 10.42 9.67 -11.62
CA PHE A 31 11.58 8.93 -12.10
C PHE A 31 11.21 7.55 -12.61
N GLU A 32 11.99 7.04 -13.57
CA GLU A 32 11.88 5.67 -14.07
C GLU A 32 12.98 4.79 -13.44
N ASN A 33 12.53 3.74 -12.76
CA ASN A 33 13.24 2.50 -12.43
C ASN A 33 14.69 2.56 -11.89
N PRO A 34 14.91 2.47 -10.55
CA PRO A 34 16.15 1.99 -9.99
C PRO A 34 16.06 0.45 -9.78
N GLU A 35 16.45 -0.35 -10.78
CA GLU A 35 16.31 -1.82 -10.76
C GLU A 35 16.99 -2.50 -9.55
N ASP A 36 18.00 -1.87 -8.95
CA ASP A 36 18.83 -2.47 -7.90
C ASP A 36 18.06 -2.82 -6.61
N ASN A 37 16.88 -2.22 -6.38
CA ASN A 37 16.09 -2.42 -5.14
C ASN A 37 14.82 -3.27 -5.32
N LEU A 38 14.66 -3.89 -6.49
CA LEU A 38 13.51 -4.72 -6.82
C LEU A 38 13.93 -6.16 -7.08
N VAL A 39 13.26 -7.10 -6.42
CA VAL A 39 13.48 -8.53 -6.65
C VAL A 39 12.17 -9.19 -7.01
N ASN A 40 12.10 -9.76 -8.21
CA ASN A 40 10.97 -10.57 -8.66
C ASN A 40 11.09 -11.99 -8.11
N GLU A 41 10.01 -12.53 -7.52
CA GLU A 41 9.98 -13.95 -7.13
C GLU A 41 9.72 -14.83 -8.36
N THR A 42 10.71 -15.62 -8.74
CA THR A 42 10.64 -16.52 -9.90
C THR A 42 10.38 -17.98 -9.52
N ASP A 43 10.49 -18.34 -8.24
CA ASP A 43 10.21 -19.69 -7.76
C ASP A 43 8.70 -19.91 -7.59
N GLN A 44 8.12 -20.61 -8.56
CA GLN A 44 6.70 -20.96 -8.55
C GLN A 44 6.29 -21.75 -7.30
N SER A 45 7.19 -22.53 -6.72
CA SER A 45 6.89 -23.32 -5.52
C SER A 45 6.67 -22.42 -4.31
N LYS A 46 7.47 -21.36 -4.17
CA LYS A 46 7.28 -20.38 -3.09
C LYS A 46 5.95 -19.65 -3.20
N LEU A 47 5.55 -19.26 -4.41
CA LEU A 47 4.25 -18.62 -4.65
C LEU A 47 3.10 -19.56 -4.30
N LEU A 48 3.17 -20.81 -4.74
CA LEU A 48 2.12 -21.80 -4.46
C LEU A 48 2.02 -22.16 -2.98
N ASN A 49 3.15 -22.26 -2.29
CA ASN A 49 3.20 -22.59 -0.87
C ASN A 49 2.88 -21.41 0.04
N SER A 50 2.61 -20.21 -0.50
CA SER A 50 2.16 -19.05 0.29
C SER A 50 0.68 -19.13 0.65
N VAL A 51 -0.06 -20.13 0.16
CA VAL A 51 -1.49 -20.30 0.46
C VAL A 51 -1.66 -21.46 1.43
N SER A 52 -2.23 -21.17 2.61
CA SER A 52 -2.59 -22.17 3.62
C SER A 52 -4.09 -22.39 3.65
N PHE A 53 -4.48 -23.67 3.76
CA PHE A 53 -5.88 -24.11 3.93
C PHE A 53 -6.11 -24.78 5.29
N ASP A 54 -5.11 -24.75 6.17
CA ASP A 54 -5.12 -25.52 7.43
C ASP A 54 -6.20 -25.05 8.40
N GLU A 55 -6.50 -23.75 8.40
CA GLU A 55 -7.54 -23.12 9.23
C GLU A 55 -8.89 -22.98 8.49
N ALA A 56 -9.05 -23.62 7.33
CA ALA A 56 -10.28 -23.52 6.54
C ALA A 56 -11.48 -24.10 7.30
N GLY A 57 -12.59 -23.37 7.36
CA GLY A 57 -13.77 -23.78 8.11
C GLY A 57 -14.74 -22.65 8.39
N VAL A 58 -15.85 -22.98 9.06
CA VAL A 58 -16.85 -22.00 9.49
C VAL A 58 -16.29 -21.23 10.67
N LEU A 59 -16.23 -19.91 10.54
CA LEU A 59 -15.84 -18.98 11.59
C LEU A 59 -17.02 -18.74 12.53
N ASP A 60 -16.74 -18.80 13.82
CA ASP A 60 -17.67 -18.37 14.85
C ASP A 60 -17.32 -16.95 15.31
N ILE A 61 -18.33 -16.15 15.62
CA ILE A 61 -18.13 -14.81 16.17
C ILE A 61 -18.14 -14.96 17.69
N TYR A 62 -16.97 -14.84 18.31
CA TYR A 62 -16.89 -14.80 19.76
C TYR A 62 -17.58 -13.53 20.28
N GLU A 63 -18.75 -13.68 20.88
CA GLU A 63 -19.41 -12.60 21.63
C GLU A 63 -18.98 -12.69 23.10
N ASP A 64 -18.25 -11.68 23.61
CA ASP A 64 -17.99 -11.54 25.04
C ASP A 64 -19.33 -11.22 25.76
N PRO A 65 -19.85 -12.13 26.62
CA PRO A 65 -21.13 -11.94 27.29
C PRO A 65 -21.17 -10.74 28.24
N SER A 66 -20.01 -10.23 28.65
CA SER A 66 -19.88 -9.10 29.59
C SER A 66 -19.77 -7.73 28.91
N ALA A 67 -19.31 -7.70 27.66
CA ALA A 67 -19.12 -6.46 26.87
C ALA A 67 -20.20 -6.26 25.79
N SER A 68 -20.93 -7.32 25.41
CA SER A 68 -22.03 -7.25 24.45
C SER A 68 -23.34 -6.84 25.11
N ALA A 69 -24.00 -5.81 24.59
CA ALA A 69 -25.34 -5.40 25.04
C ALA A 69 -26.46 -6.40 24.65
N LYS A 70 -26.12 -7.52 23.99
CA LYS A 70 -27.05 -8.60 23.69
C LYS A 70 -27.18 -9.52 24.90
N ARG A 71 -28.42 -9.80 25.32
CA ARG A 71 -28.70 -10.73 26.42
C ARG A 71 -28.35 -12.15 25.99
N TYR A 72 -27.21 -12.66 26.46
CA TYR A 72 -26.81 -14.06 26.30
C TYR A 72 -27.87 -14.98 26.92
N ASN A 73 -28.42 -15.91 26.13
CA ASN A 73 -29.36 -16.91 26.63
C ASN A 73 -28.53 -18.02 27.30
N THR A 74 -28.63 -18.15 28.62
CA THR A 74 -27.79 -18.98 29.52
C THR A 74 -27.98 -20.50 29.37
N THR A 75 -28.50 -20.99 28.25
CA THR A 75 -28.87 -22.40 28.06
C THR A 75 -27.78 -23.30 27.49
N GLY A 76 -26.57 -22.78 27.19
CA GLY A 76 -25.42 -23.61 26.81
C GLY A 76 -25.63 -24.52 25.59
N LYS A 77 -26.59 -24.19 24.74
CA LYS A 77 -26.78 -24.86 23.44
C LYS A 77 -25.89 -24.14 22.44
N ALA A 78 -25.20 -24.92 21.60
CA ALA A 78 -24.60 -24.40 20.38
C ALA A 78 -25.74 -23.81 19.55
N GLU A 79 -25.86 -22.48 19.55
CA GLU A 79 -26.76 -21.79 18.64
C GLU A 79 -26.24 -22.03 17.22
N PRO A 80 -27.11 -22.35 16.26
CA PRO A 80 -26.71 -22.39 14.86
C PRO A 80 -25.95 -21.11 14.50
N ALA A 81 -24.91 -21.23 13.67
CA ALA A 81 -24.26 -20.05 13.10
C ALA A 81 -25.36 -19.08 12.61
N GLY A 82 -25.25 -17.80 13.00
CA GLY A 82 -26.31 -16.82 12.74
C GLY A 82 -26.63 -16.70 11.25
N ASP A 83 -27.60 -15.84 10.89
CA ASP A 83 -28.10 -15.70 9.51
C ASP A 83 -27.02 -15.38 8.44
N TYR A 84 -25.79 -15.06 8.87
CA TYR A 84 -24.62 -14.79 8.03
C TYR A 84 -23.40 -15.59 8.50
N PRO A 85 -23.32 -16.91 8.20
CA PRO A 85 -22.13 -17.68 8.51
C PRO A 85 -20.94 -17.19 7.67
N LEU A 86 -19.81 -16.94 8.32
CA LEU A 86 -18.55 -16.66 7.64
C LEU A 86 -17.77 -17.97 7.52
N THR A 87 -17.17 -18.21 6.36
CA THR A 87 -16.29 -19.37 6.14
C THR A 87 -14.92 -18.86 5.74
N LEU A 88 -13.89 -19.23 6.49
CA LEU A 88 -12.51 -19.06 6.07
C LEU A 88 -12.20 -20.14 5.04
N VAL A 89 -11.79 -19.72 3.84
CA VAL A 89 -11.38 -20.64 2.78
C VAL A 89 -9.88 -20.90 2.84
N ALA A 90 -9.09 -19.82 2.88
CA ALA A 90 -7.65 -19.88 2.82
C ALA A 90 -7.03 -18.65 3.49
N GLN A 91 -5.77 -18.77 3.84
CA GLN A 91 -4.92 -17.69 4.33
C GLN A 91 -3.73 -17.54 3.39
N ILE A 92 -3.28 -16.30 3.18
CA ILE A 92 -2.06 -16.01 2.45
C ILE A 92 -0.99 -15.63 3.47
N ASP A 93 0.04 -16.46 3.57
CA ASP A 93 1.18 -16.19 4.44
C ASP A 93 1.96 -14.99 3.90
N PRO A 94 2.37 -14.04 4.77
CA PRO A 94 3.22 -12.94 4.33
C PRO A 94 4.50 -13.45 3.66
N PRO A 95 4.96 -12.78 2.59
CA PRO A 95 6.25 -13.08 2.00
C PRO A 95 7.39 -12.99 3.01
N THR A 96 8.39 -13.86 2.84
CA THR A 96 9.66 -13.77 3.57
C THR A 96 10.83 -13.89 2.60
N PHE A 97 11.84 -13.04 2.75
CA PHE A 97 13.09 -13.11 2.01
C PHE A 97 14.24 -12.58 2.87
N THR A 98 15.48 -12.67 2.39
CA THR A 98 16.66 -12.19 3.13
C THR A 98 16.54 -10.70 3.43
N ASN A 99 16.61 -10.32 4.71
CA ASN A 99 16.37 -8.98 5.25
C ASN A 99 14.90 -8.53 5.24
N GLY A 100 13.97 -9.41 4.87
CA GLY A 100 12.52 -9.17 4.84
C GLY A 100 11.76 -10.30 5.51
N GLU A 101 12.15 -10.68 6.73
CA GLU A 101 11.59 -11.83 7.45
C GLU A 101 10.29 -11.54 8.20
N ASN A 102 9.96 -10.26 8.44
CA ASN A 102 8.84 -9.83 9.29
C ASN A 102 7.86 -8.90 8.56
N LEU A 103 7.50 -9.24 7.32
CA LEU A 103 6.52 -8.46 6.57
C LEU A 103 5.11 -8.63 7.12
N ALA A 104 4.36 -7.54 7.14
CA ALA A 104 2.94 -7.50 7.49
C ALA A 104 2.12 -6.95 6.31
N ALA A 105 0.98 -7.56 6.03
CA ALA A 105 0.06 -7.05 5.02
C ALA A 105 -0.52 -5.70 5.48
N THR A 106 -0.49 -4.70 4.60
CA THR A 106 -0.89 -3.33 4.94
C THR A 106 -2.22 -2.93 4.29
N HIS A 107 -2.43 -3.33 3.03
CA HIS A 107 -3.65 -3.01 2.30
C HIS A 107 -3.91 -4.04 1.19
N VAL A 108 -5.19 -4.17 0.82
CA VAL A 108 -5.66 -5.06 -0.25
C VAL A 108 -6.54 -4.25 -1.20
N ALA A 109 -6.22 -4.28 -2.49
CA ALA A 109 -7.09 -3.83 -3.57
C ALA A 109 -7.64 -5.03 -4.34
N LEU A 110 -8.91 -4.98 -4.74
CA LEU A 110 -9.56 -6.05 -5.49
C LEU A 110 -10.03 -5.52 -6.86
N ASP A 111 -9.74 -6.27 -7.92
CA ASP A 111 -10.30 -6.03 -9.25
C ASP A 111 -10.56 -7.36 -9.97
N GLY A 112 -11.82 -7.62 -10.29
CA GLY A 112 -12.26 -8.85 -10.95
C GLY A 112 -11.76 -10.11 -10.25
N ASP A 113 -10.93 -10.87 -10.95
CA ASP A 113 -10.38 -12.16 -10.52
C ASP A 113 -9.08 -12.04 -9.70
N TYR A 114 -8.67 -10.82 -9.34
CA TYR A 114 -7.38 -10.58 -8.68
C TYR A 114 -7.51 -9.74 -7.41
N GLY A 115 -6.73 -10.13 -6.41
CA GLY A 115 -6.38 -9.30 -5.26
C GLY A 115 -4.93 -8.85 -5.33
N TYR A 116 -4.67 -7.61 -4.95
CA TYR A 116 -3.34 -7.00 -4.88
C TYR A 116 -3.07 -6.65 -3.43
N VAL A 117 -1.99 -7.17 -2.86
CA VAL A 117 -1.68 -7.01 -1.44
C VAL A 117 -0.34 -6.29 -1.31
N SER A 118 -0.32 -5.19 -0.56
CA SER A 118 0.94 -4.52 -0.18
C SER A 118 1.41 -4.98 1.18
N TYR A 119 2.73 -4.93 1.38
CA TYR A 119 3.39 -5.30 2.63
C TYR A 119 4.44 -4.26 3.01
N ASN A 120 4.62 -4.06 4.31
CA ASN A 120 5.74 -3.33 4.90
C ASN A 120 6.38 -4.15 6.01
N THR A 121 7.53 -3.70 6.53
CA THR A 121 8.16 -4.29 7.70
C THR A 121 7.85 -3.48 8.95
N VAL A 122 7.70 -4.17 10.08
CA VAL A 122 7.53 -3.48 11.37
C VAL A 122 8.90 -3.01 11.84
N GLY A 123 9.12 -1.70 11.90
CA GLY A 123 10.34 -1.16 12.49
C GLY A 123 10.82 0.14 11.86
N GLN A 124 12.14 0.24 11.72
CA GLN A 124 12.83 1.38 11.09
C GLN A 124 13.42 1.01 9.72
N ASP A 125 13.47 -0.28 9.40
CA ASP A 125 13.96 -0.75 8.11
C ASP A 125 12.89 -0.49 7.04
N TYR A 126 13.32 -0.24 5.80
CA TYR A 126 12.40 -0.01 4.68
C TYR A 126 12.37 -1.25 3.80
N VAL A 127 11.41 -2.12 4.05
CA VAL A 127 11.33 -3.41 3.36
C VAL A 127 9.87 -3.77 3.11
N GLY A 128 9.55 -4.07 1.86
CA GLY A 128 8.17 -4.24 1.44
C GLY A 128 8.01 -5.30 0.37
N ALA A 129 6.76 -5.58 0.04
CA ALA A 129 6.43 -6.50 -1.04
C ALA A 129 5.06 -6.18 -1.63
N ILE A 130 4.82 -6.73 -2.82
CA ILE A 130 3.51 -6.77 -3.45
C ILE A 130 3.23 -8.19 -3.91
N ASP A 131 2.05 -8.71 -3.54
CA ASP A 131 1.52 -9.95 -4.09
C ASP A 131 0.34 -9.68 -5.02
N VAL A 132 0.27 -10.47 -6.09
CA VAL A 132 -0.94 -10.63 -6.90
C VAL A 132 -1.51 -12.00 -6.67
N VAL A 133 -2.72 -12.04 -6.11
CA VAL A 133 -3.44 -13.26 -5.78
C VAL A 133 -4.56 -13.45 -6.80
N ASN A 134 -4.54 -14.55 -7.55
CA ASN A 134 -5.67 -14.97 -8.35
C ASN A 134 -6.73 -15.58 -7.42
N ILE A 135 -7.93 -15.02 -7.50
CA ILE A 135 -9.12 -15.38 -6.73
C ILE A 135 -10.30 -15.77 -7.64
N SER A 136 -10.05 -16.08 -8.92
CA SER A 136 -11.08 -16.49 -9.89
C SER A 136 -11.84 -17.76 -9.44
N ASP A 137 -11.12 -18.68 -8.79
CA ASP A 137 -11.73 -19.77 -8.03
C ASP A 137 -11.66 -19.40 -6.55
N PRO A 138 -12.77 -18.95 -5.94
CA PRO A 138 -12.78 -18.49 -4.56
C PRO A 138 -12.44 -19.60 -3.57
N ASN A 139 -12.50 -20.89 -3.97
CA ASN A 139 -12.13 -22.04 -3.12
C ASN A 139 -10.67 -22.47 -3.29
N ASN A 140 -9.93 -21.86 -4.20
CA ASN A 140 -8.58 -22.25 -4.57
C ASN A 140 -7.73 -21.03 -4.99
N PRO A 141 -7.58 -20.02 -4.12
CA PRO A 141 -6.79 -18.84 -4.43
C PRO A 141 -5.32 -19.20 -4.63
N ARG A 142 -4.60 -18.42 -5.45
CA ARG A 142 -3.18 -18.66 -5.75
C ARG A 142 -2.41 -17.36 -5.86
N VAL A 143 -1.26 -17.26 -5.19
CA VAL A 143 -0.30 -16.18 -5.48
C VAL A 143 0.30 -16.44 -6.87
N THR A 144 0.16 -15.47 -7.77
CA THR A 144 0.55 -15.57 -9.20
C THR A 144 1.76 -14.74 -9.57
N SER A 145 2.06 -13.73 -8.76
CA SER A 145 3.20 -12.83 -8.91
C SER A 145 3.55 -12.24 -7.55
N ARG A 146 4.85 -12.03 -7.32
CA ARG A 146 5.36 -11.35 -6.13
C ARG A 146 6.59 -10.52 -6.49
N VAL A 147 6.65 -9.32 -5.94
CA VAL A 147 7.80 -8.42 -6.06
C VAL A 147 8.19 -7.94 -4.67
N TYR A 148 9.49 -8.00 -4.36
CA TYR A 148 10.07 -7.49 -3.14
C TYR A 148 10.70 -6.12 -3.39
N TYR A 149 10.52 -5.22 -2.43
CA TYR A 149 11.22 -3.94 -2.32
C TYR A 149 12.23 -4.05 -1.18
N THR A 150 13.51 -3.86 -1.49
CA THR A 150 14.59 -3.97 -0.48
C THR A 150 14.92 -2.64 0.22
N ASN A 151 14.27 -1.55 -0.19
CA ASN A 151 14.51 -0.21 0.32
C ASN A 151 13.23 0.63 0.52
N ALA A 152 12.06 -0.01 0.47
CA ALA A 152 10.78 0.70 0.59
C ALA A 152 9.72 -0.12 1.34
N ASP A 153 8.98 0.57 2.20
CA ASP A 153 7.77 0.08 2.84
C ASP A 153 6.54 0.46 2.03
N LEU A 154 5.60 -0.47 1.84
CA LEU A 154 4.37 -0.21 1.08
C LEU A 154 3.17 -0.25 2.03
N ASN A 155 2.50 0.89 2.21
CA ASN A 155 1.45 1.09 3.22
C ASN A 155 0.03 1.01 2.63
N SER A 156 -0.14 1.38 1.36
CA SER A 156 -1.43 1.34 0.70
C SER A 156 -1.26 0.97 -0.77
N ILE A 157 -2.26 0.28 -1.31
CA ILE A 157 -2.34 -0.12 -2.71
C ILE A 157 -3.73 0.18 -3.28
N ALA A 158 -3.77 0.68 -4.50
CA ALA A 158 -4.98 0.82 -5.29
C ALA A 158 -4.74 0.22 -6.68
N TYR A 159 -5.81 -0.21 -7.33
CA TYR A 159 -5.76 -0.67 -8.72
C TYR A 159 -6.65 0.22 -9.59
N ASP A 160 -6.18 0.56 -10.78
CA ASP A 160 -6.99 1.15 -11.85
C ASP A 160 -6.39 0.85 -13.23
N ASN A 161 -7.27 0.39 -14.13
CA ASN A 161 -7.02 0.25 -15.57
C ASN A 161 -5.66 -0.40 -15.95
N GLY A 162 -5.34 -1.56 -15.38
CA GLY A 162 -4.11 -2.31 -15.67
C GLY A 162 -2.86 -1.78 -14.95
N TYR A 163 -3.04 -0.91 -13.95
CA TYR A 163 -1.98 -0.42 -13.09
C TYR A 163 -2.35 -0.60 -11.63
N ILE A 164 -1.36 -0.98 -10.83
CA ILE A 164 -1.42 -0.78 -9.38
C ILE A 164 -0.66 0.49 -9.02
N TYR A 165 -1.17 1.18 -8.02
CA TYR A 165 -0.60 2.37 -7.43
C TYR A 165 -0.31 2.04 -5.97
N VAL A 166 0.93 2.23 -5.54
CA VAL A 166 1.33 1.99 -4.15
C VAL A 166 1.82 3.27 -3.51
N ALA A 167 1.43 3.50 -2.26
CA ALA A 167 1.94 4.58 -1.42
C ALA A 167 2.75 3.99 -0.26
N GLY A 168 3.84 4.65 0.08
CA GLY A 168 4.80 4.11 1.01
C GLY A 168 5.88 5.06 1.50
N GLY A 169 6.87 4.46 2.15
CA GLY A 169 8.11 5.09 2.57
C GLY A 169 9.28 4.48 1.79
N VAL A 170 10.28 5.28 1.44
CA VAL A 170 11.53 4.82 0.83
C VAL A 170 12.71 5.35 1.65
N ASP A 171 13.78 4.58 1.75
CA ASP A 171 15.05 5.09 2.27
C ASP A 171 15.71 5.98 1.20
N SER A 172 15.51 7.31 1.30
CA SER A 172 16.12 8.25 0.36
C SER A 172 17.63 8.40 0.51
N GLU A 173 18.20 8.06 1.68
CA GLU A 173 19.66 8.10 1.88
C GLU A 173 20.36 6.98 1.10
N GLN A 174 19.65 5.87 0.87
CA GLN A 174 20.12 4.72 0.08
C GLN A 174 19.62 4.73 -1.38
N SER A 175 18.89 5.78 -1.80
CA SER A 175 18.33 5.88 -3.14
C SER A 175 19.04 6.94 -3.97
N VAL A 176 19.36 6.59 -5.22
CA VAL A 176 19.98 7.53 -6.18
C VAL A 176 18.97 8.46 -6.85
N THR A 177 17.66 8.18 -6.73
CA THR A 177 16.58 8.94 -7.38
C THR A 177 15.60 9.58 -6.40
N ALA A 178 15.45 9.04 -5.19
CA ALA A 178 14.47 9.56 -4.25
C ALA A 178 14.88 10.95 -3.76
N THR A 179 14.00 11.94 -3.94
CA THR A 179 14.20 13.31 -3.43
C THR A 179 13.61 13.51 -2.04
N ALA A 180 12.84 12.54 -1.55
CA ALA A 180 12.20 12.51 -0.23
C ALA A 180 11.84 11.05 0.13
N ASN A 181 11.51 10.80 1.40
CA ASN A 181 11.14 9.45 1.86
C ASN A 181 9.67 9.10 1.53
N SER A 182 8.80 10.07 1.26
CA SER A 182 7.43 9.76 0.83
C SER A 182 7.39 9.30 -0.62
N LEU A 183 6.84 8.11 -0.86
CA LEU A 183 6.85 7.41 -2.13
C LEU A 183 5.43 7.18 -2.64
N VAL A 184 5.22 7.38 -3.94
CA VAL A 184 4.11 6.80 -4.71
C VAL A 184 4.67 6.11 -5.95
N ALA A 185 4.28 4.87 -6.24
CA ALA A 185 4.69 4.17 -7.46
C ALA A 185 3.50 3.76 -8.31
N LYS A 186 3.64 3.83 -9.63
CA LYS A 186 2.71 3.29 -10.63
C LYS A 186 3.37 2.11 -11.32
N ILE A 187 2.74 0.94 -11.21
CA ILE A 187 3.30 -0.32 -11.67
C ILE A 187 2.29 -1.01 -12.59
N ALA A 188 2.75 -1.43 -13.77
CA ALA A 188 1.88 -2.12 -14.71
C ALA A 188 1.60 -3.56 -14.25
N VAL A 189 0.37 -4.02 -14.42
CA VAL A 189 -0.05 -5.40 -14.17
C VAL A 189 -0.83 -5.94 -15.36
N SER A 190 -0.56 -7.19 -15.75
CA SER A 190 -1.24 -7.84 -16.88
C SER A 190 -1.34 -9.34 -16.65
N GLY A 191 -2.54 -9.90 -16.83
CA GLY A 191 -2.79 -11.34 -16.67
C GLY A 191 -2.43 -11.88 -15.28
N GLY A 192 -2.67 -11.09 -14.23
CA GLY A 192 -2.32 -11.44 -12.85
C GLY A 192 -0.84 -11.33 -12.52
N ARG A 193 -0.02 -10.69 -13.37
CA ARG A 193 1.41 -10.54 -13.15
C ARG A 193 1.87 -9.10 -13.12
N ILE A 194 2.80 -8.80 -12.22
CA ILE A 194 3.47 -7.51 -12.10
C ILE A 194 4.52 -7.40 -13.20
N ASN A 195 4.56 -6.25 -13.87
CA ASN A 195 5.61 -5.89 -14.81
C ASN A 195 6.49 -4.80 -14.19
N THR A 196 7.72 -5.17 -13.85
CA THR A 196 8.69 -4.27 -13.21
C THR A 196 9.55 -3.49 -14.20
N SER A 197 9.40 -3.69 -15.51
CA SER A 197 10.30 -3.07 -16.49
C SER A 197 10.14 -1.55 -16.60
N ASN A 198 8.94 -1.02 -16.33
CA ASN A 198 8.62 0.40 -16.50
C ASN A 198 7.82 0.94 -15.30
N ILE A 199 8.40 0.88 -14.10
CA ILE A 199 7.79 1.49 -12.91
C ILE A 199 8.09 2.98 -12.89
N SER A 200 7.04 3.78 -12.71
CA SER A 200 7.16 5.22 -12.46
C SER A 200 7.06 5.50 -10.98
N TYR A 201 8.01 6.23 -10.43
CA TYR A 201 8.06 6.63 -9.03
C TYR A 201 7.88 8.13 -8.90
N GLY A 202 6.99 8.57 -8.02
CA GLY A 202 6.87 9.95 -7.57
C GLY A 202 7.30 10.06 -6.12
N PHE A 203 8.10 11.08 -5.81
CA PHE A 203 8.53 11.39 -4.44
C PHE A 203 7.92 12.71 -3.97
N GLN A 204 7.29 12.69 -2.81
CA GLN A 204 6.56 13.83 -2.25
C GLN A 204 7.30 14.37 -1.02
N GLU A 205 7.18 15.67 -0.71
CA GLU A 205 7.72 16.18 0.54
C GLU A 205 7.08 15.44 1.74
N GLY A 206 7.93 15.01 2.68
CA GLY A 206 7.52 14.27 3.86
C GLY A 206 8.27 12.95 4.05
N PHE A 207 7.91 12.24 5.12
CA PHE A 207 8.63 11.05 5.57
C PHE A 207 8.01 9.74 5.10
N ASN A 208 6.70 9.70 4.84
CA ASN A 208 5.99 8.47 4.54
C ASN A 208 4.61 8.79 3.94
N ALA A 209 4.22 8.12 2.84
CA ALA A 209 2.84 8.16 2.35
C ALA A 209 2.03 7.01 2.98
N THR A 210 0.84 7.32 3.47
CA THR A 210 0.00 6.37 4.22
C THR A 210 -1.17 5.82 3.42
N ASP A 211 -1.62 6.54 2.39
CA ASP A 211 -2.74 6.11 1.56
C ASP A 211 -2.63 6.59 0.13
N VAL A 212 -3.28 5.86 -0.79
CA VAL A 212 -3.44 6.25 -2.19
C VAL A 212 -4.86 5.97 -2.62
N ARG A 213 -5.46 6.96 -3.29
CA ARG A 213 -6.81 6.84 -3.85
C ARG A 213 -6.84 7.39 -5.26
N ILE A 214 -7.48 6.65 -6.15
CA ILE A 214 -7.76 7.09 -7.51
C ILE A 214 -8.96 8.05 -7.49
N VAL A 215 -8.78 9.22 -8.09
CA VAL A 215 -9.82 10.25 -8.23
C VAL A 215 -10.13 10.38 -9.71
N ASN A 216 -11.40 10.12 -10.06
CA ASN A 216 -11.94 10.24 -11.41
C ASN A 216 -12.64 11.59 -11.61
#